data_AF-A0A2S5R5D9-F1
#
_entry.id   AF-A0A2S5R5D9-F1
#
_cell.length_a   1.000
_cell.length_b   1.000
_cell.length_c   1.000
_cell.angle_alpha   90.00
_cell.angle_beta   90.00
_cell.angle_gamma   90.00
#
_symmetry.space_group_name_H-M   'P 1'
#
loop_
_entity.id
_entity.type
_entity.pdbx_description
1 polymer ?
#
loop_
_entity_poly.entity_id
_entity_poly.type
_entity_poly.pdbx_seq_one_letter_code
_entity_poly.pdbx_strand_id
1 'polypeptide(L)'
;MPAVAPAFAFYASDMMADKRYRVMSLAQRGLLLSLYAECWVNGSVSSIPSELSKIVGYKVDEIEQCLTKDFKSYFIENENEFTSPAMDKYRDSILADRAKRASNGKKGGEKTQQKIREKLNNLDSSSASSAAKAPRIEKNGIELKRQEQSVDSDVTDPFVDEMNAYERTKG
;
A
#
# COMPACT_ATOMS: atom_id res chain seq x y z
N MET A 1 -2.53 -19.35 -5.67
CA MET A 1 -1.70 -18.13 -5.77
C MET A 1 -1.70 -17.41 -4.42
N PRO A 2 -0.59 -16.80 -3.97
CA PRO A 2 -0.62 -15.97 -2.77
C PRO A 2 -1.66 -14.87 -2.95
N ALA A 3 -2.40 -14.54 -1.89
CA ALA A 3 -3.43 -13.50 -1.95
C ALA A 3 -2.80 -12.18 -2.40
N VAL A 4 -3.02 -11.79 -3.65
CA VAL A 4 -2.54 -10.51 -4.20
C VAL A 4 -3.18 -9.39 -3.38
N ALA A 5 -2.45 -8.29 -3.17
CA ALA A 5 -3.06 -7.14 -2.51
C ALA A 5 -4.28 -6.65 -3.32
N PRO A 6 -5.37 -6.26 -2.66
CA PRO A 6 -6.63 -5.92 -3.33
C PRO A 6 -6.53 -4.68 -4.22
N ALA A 7 -5.44 -3.92 -4.09
CA ALA A 7 -5.17 -2.70 -4.86
C ALA A 7 -3.67 -2.52 -5.06
N PHE A 8 -3.31 -1.76 -6.09
CA PHE A 8 -1.99 -1.18 -6.25
C PHE A 8 -2.02 0.33 -6.01
N ALA A 9 -0.88 0.91 -5.61
CA ALA A 9 -0.75 2.35 -5.44
C ALA A 9 -0.29 2.99 -6.75
N PHE A 10 -0.98 4.04 -7.18
CA PHE A 10 -0.61 4.84 -8.33
C PHE A 10 -0.15 6.23 -7.86
N TYR A 11 1.16 6.46 -7.88
CA TYR A 11 1.74 7.71 -7.40
C TYR A 11 1.83 8.74 -8.53
N ALA A 12 1.10 9.85 -8.36
CA ALA A 12 1.10 10.94 -9.35
C ALA A 12 2.49 11.54 -9.55
N SER A 13 3.31 11.61 -8.49
CA SER A 13 4.70 12.10 -8.56
C SER A 13 5.53 11.31 -9.58
N ASP A 14 5.45 9.98 -9.51
CA ASP A 14 6.29 9.08 -10.29
C ASP A 14 5.85 9.10 -11.76
N MET A 15 4.53 9.07 -11.97
CA MET A 15 3.93 9.12 -13.30
C MET A 15 4.16 10.47 -13.98
N MET A 16 4.01 11.57 -13.24
CA MET A 16 4.27 12.91 -13.78
C MET A 16 5.75 13.20 -13.94
N ALA A 17 6.65 12.52 -13.23
CA ALA A 17 8.09 12.62 -13.44
C ALA A 17 8.54 11.93 -14.75
N ASP A 18 7.84 10.88 -15.18
CA ASP A 18 8.14 10.18 -16.43
C ASP A 18 7.78 11.02 -17.66
N LYS A 19 8.80 11.37 -18.47
CA LYS A 19 8.62 12.12 -19.72
C LYS A 19 7.71 11.38 -20.70
N ARG A 20 7.79 10.05 -20.75
CA ARG A 20 7.00 9.22 -21.66
C ARG A 20 5.51 9.34 -21.36
N TYR A 21 5.15 9.38 -20.07
CA TYR A 21 3.75 9.54 -19.64
C TYR A 21 3.22 10.93 -20.01
N ARG A 22 4.06 11.97 -19.85
CA ARG A 22 3.67 13.35 -20.16
C ARG A 22 3.38 13.58 -21.64
N VAL A 23 4.07 12.89 -22.55
CA VAL A 23 3.86 13.04 -24.00
C VAL A 23 2.76 12.13 -24.56
N MET A 24 2.22 11.19 -23.77
CA MET A 24 1.11 10.34 -24.18
C MET A 24 -0.19 11.12 -24.41
N SER A 25 -0.98 10.63 -25.37
CA SER A 25 -2.36 11.07 -25.56
C SER A 25 -3.26 10.65 -24.38
N LEU A 26 -4.43 11.28 -24.27
CA LEU A 26 -5.42 10.91 -23.25
C LEU A 26 -5.84 9.44 -23.39
N ALA A 27 -6.03 8.96 -24.62
CA ALA A 27 -6.40 7.57 -24.89
C ALA A 27 -5.29 6.60 -24.44
N GLN A 28 -4.02 6.93 -24.69
CA GLN A 28 -2.88 6.12 -24.24
C GLN A 28 -2.78 6.05 -22.71
N ARG A 29 -3.02 7.17 -22.02
CA ARG A 29 -3.02 7.19 -20.54
C ARG A 29 -4.16 6.34 -19.97
N GLY A 30 -5.35 6.41 -20.58
CA GLY A 30 -6.48 5.56 -20.22
C GLY A 30 -6.18 4.08 -20.41
N LEU A 31 -5.68 3.70 -21.60
CA LEU A 31 -5.30 2.33 -21.90
C LEU A 31 -4.20 1.82 -20.94
N LEU A 32 -3.20 2.65 -20.63
CA LEU A 32 -2.10 2.29 -19.72
C LEU A 32 -2.63 1.91 -18.34
N LEU A 33 -3.56 2.70 -17.81
CA LEU A 33 -4.16 2.44 -16.50
C LEU A 33 -5.00 1.15 -16.52
N SER A 34 -5.77 0.91 -17.58
CA SER A 34 -6.55 -0.33 -17.75
C SER A 34 -5.63 -1.55 -17.81
N LEU A 35 -4.54 -1.51 -18.58
CA LEU A 35 -3.60 -2.63 -18.64
C LEU A 35 -2.83 -2.83 -17.33
N TYR A 36 -2.53 -1.76 -16.59
CA TYR A 36 -1.94 -1.91 -15.25
C TYR A 36 -2.87 -2.63 -14.28
N ALA A 37 -4.16 -2.33 -14.32
CA ALA A 37 -5.14 -3.06 -13.52
C ALA A 37 -5.22 -4.54 -13.93
N GLU A 38 -5.24 -4.83 -15.24
CA GLU A 38 -5.21 -6.21 -15.75
C GLU A 38 -3.94 -6.96 -15.33
N CYS A 39 -2.76 -6.39 -15.58
CA CYS A 39 -1.49 -6.98 -15.16
C CYS A 39 -1.38 -7.10 -13.64
N TRP A 40 -2.02 -6.22 -12.86
CA TRP A 40 -2.03 -6.33 -11.40
C TRP A 40 -2.79 -7.56 -10.93
N VAL A 41 -3.96 -7.81 -11.51
CA VAL A 41 -4.84 -8.94 -11.15
C VAL A 41 -4.35 -10.25 -11.74
N ASN A 42 -3.99 -10.26 -13.02
CA ASN A 42 -3.73 -11.46 -13.81
C ASN A 42 -2.22 -11.74 -14.02
N GLY A 43 -1.35 -10.78 -13.74
CA GLY A 43 0.09 -10.86 -13.99
C GLY A 43 0.49 -10.45 -15.41
N SER A 44 -0.30 -10.86 -16.40
CA SER A 44 -0.12 -10.50 -17.80
C SER A 44 -1.46 -10.16 -18.47
N VAL A 45 -1.39 -9.67 -19.70
CA VAL A 45 -2.54 -9.41 -20.57
C VAL A 45 -2.13 -9.68 -22.01
N SER A 46 -3.05 -10.11 -22.88
CA SER A 46 -2.72 -10.32 -24.29
C SER A 46 -2.14 -9.06 -24.94
N SER A 47 -1.15 -9.20 -25.83
CA SER A 47 -0.61 -8.12 -26.65
C SER A 47 -1.35 -7.97 -27.99
N ILE A 48 -2.28 -8.88 -28.29
CA ILE A 48 -3.05 -8.89 -29.53
C ILE A 48 -4.19 -7.86 -29.43
N PRO A 49 -4.28 -6.87 -30.34
CA PRO A 49 -5.26 -5.79 -30.24
C PRO A 49 -6.72 -6.25 -30.19
N SER A 50 -7.06 -7.30 -30.94
CA SER A 50 -8.41 -7.87 -30.99
C SER A 50 -8.82 -8.66 -29.74
N GLU A 51 -7.84 -9.12 -28.96
CA GLU A 51 -8.09 -9.73 -27.66
C GLU A 51 -8.15 -8.65 -26.59
N LEU A 52 -7.22 -7.69 -26.63
CA LEU A 52 -7.25 -6.52 -25.77
C LEU A 52 -8.60 -5.82 -25.82
N SER A 53 -9.18 -5.59 -27.01
CA SER A 53 -10.49 -4.95 -27.16
C SER A 53 -11.59 -5.64 -26.36
N LYS A 54 -11.53 -6.96 -26.25
CA LYS A 54 -12.51 -7.75 -25.50
C LYS A 54 -12.27 -7.66 -23.99
N ILE A 55 -11.00 -7.58 -23.58
CA ILE A 55 -10.59 -7.48 -22.18
C ILE A 55 -10.93 -6.09 -21.62
N VAL A 56 -10.45 -5.02 -22.28
CA VAL A 56 -10.58 -3.65 -21.78
C VAL A 56 -11.85 -2.93 -22.24
N GLY A 57 -12.57 -3.48 -23.23
CA GLY A 57 -13.84 -2.92 -23.70
C GLY A 57 -13.72 -1.70 -24.61
N TYR A 58 -12.57 -1.48 -25.25
CA TYR A 58 -12.37 -0.40 -26.25
C TYR A 58 -12.39 -0.96 -27.68
N LYS A 59 -12.56 -0.09 -28.68
CA LYS A 59 -12.52 -0.53 -30.08
C LYS A 59 -11.10 -0.95 -30.47
N VAL A 60 -11.00 -1.95 -31.36
CA VAL A 60 -9.72 -2.46 -31.86
C VAL A 60 -8.89 -1.32 -32.47
N ASP A 61 -9.49 -0.51 -33.34
CA ASP A 61 -8.82 0.61 -34.01
C ASP A 61 -8.25 1.64 -33.01
N GLU A 62 -8.97 1.92 -31.92
CA GLU A 62 -8.53 2.84 -30.86
C GLU A 62 -7.33 2.27 -30.09
N ILE A 63 -7.34 0.97 -29.84
CA ILE A 63 -6.23 0.26 -29.19
C ILE A 63 -4.99 0.29 -30.09
N GLU A 64 -5.14 -0.07 -31.38
CA GLU A 64 -4.02 -0.07 -32.33
C GLU A 64 -3.35 1.30 -32.44
N GLN A 65 -4.13 2.38 -32.45
CA GLN A 65 -3.61 3.75 -32.44
C GLN A 65 -2.85 4.08 -31.14
N CYS A 66 -3.22 3.47 -30.02
CA CYS A 66 -2.58 3.68 -28.73
C CYS A 66 -1.27 2.89 -28.56
N LEU A 67 -1.10 1.75 -29.24
CA LEU A 67 0.05 0.83 -29.14
C LEU A 67 1.34 1.37 -29.82
N THR A 68 1.68 2.62 -29.53
CA THR A 68 2.90 3.28 -29.99
C THR A 68 4.15 2.75 -29.27
N LYS A 69 5.33 3.09 -29.79
CA LYS A 69 6.62 2.73 -29.18
C LYS A 69 6.75 3.22 -27.73
N ASP A 70 6.32 4.46 -27.46
CA ASP A 70 6.40 5.04 -26.11
C ASP A 70 5.47 4.31 -25.14
N PHE A 71 4.27 3.93 -25.59
CA PHE A 71 3.35 3.11 -24.82
C PHE A 71 3.91 1.72 -24.55
N LYS A 72 4.38 1.02 -25.58
CA LYS A 72 4.94 -0.33 -25.44
C LYS A 72 6.16 -0.37 -24.50
N SER A 73 6.89 0.73 -24.35
CA SER A 73 8.04 0.81 -23.43
C SER A 73 7.72 0.64 -21.94
N TYR A 74 6.44 0.63 -21.57
CA TYR A 74 5.99 0.32 -20.20
C TYR A 74 5.80 -1.18 -19.94
N PHE A 75 5.81 -1.98 -21.00
CA PHE A 75 5.54 -3.41 -20.94
C PHE A 75 6.70 -4.20 -21.55
N ILE A 76 6.84 -5.46 -21.13
CA ILE A 76 7.64 -6.45 -21.81
C ILE A 76 6.67 -7.33 -22.59
N GLU A 77 6.91 -7.46 -23.90
CA GLU A 77 6.12 -8.28 -24.82
C GLU A 77 6.81 -9.63 -25.03
N ASN A 78 6.16 -10.73 -24.62
CA ASN A 78 6.65 -12.10 -24.80
C ASN A 78 5.53 -12.96 -25.39
N GLU A 79 5.77 -13.65 -26.50
CA GLU A 79 4.84 -14.66 -27.06
C GLU A 79 3.35 -14.23 -27.10
N ASN A 80 3.10 -12.96 -27.45
CA ASN A 80 1.78 -12.34 -27.49
C ASN A 80 1.16 -11.95 -26.13
N GLU A 81 1.96 -11.81 -25.08
CA GLU A 81 1.53 -11.26 -23.79
C GLU A 81 2.35 -10.03 -23.41
N PHE A 82 1.67 -9.02 -22.86
CA PHE A 82 2.24 -7.92 -22.13
C PHE A 82 2.32 -8.22 -20.63
N THR A 83 3.51 -8.02 -20.08
CA THR A 83 3.78 -8.00 -18.64
C THR A 83 4.28 -6.62 -18.25
N SER A 84 3.94 -6.15 -17.05
CA SER A 84 4.36 -4.84 -16.55
C SER A 84 5.45 -5.00 -15.49
N PRO A 85 6.72 -4.69 -15.80
CA PRO A 85 7.81 -4.79 -14.83
C PRO A 85 7.59 -3.92 -13.59
N ALA A 86 6.86 -2.81 -13.76
CA ALA A 86 6.52 -1.93 -12.64
C ALA A 86 5.56 -2.63 -11.67
N MET A 87 4.51 -3.28 -12.18
CA MET A 87 3.53 -4.00 -11.36
C MET A 87 4.14 -5.22 -10.69
N ASP A 88 5.01 -5.95 -11.39
CA ASP A 88 5.68 -7.13 -10.83
C ASP A 88 6.62 -6.76 -9.68
N LYS A 89 7.48 -5.76 -9.88
CA LYS A 89 8.34 -5.22 -8.81
C LYS A 89 7.54 -4.76 -7.60
N TYR A 90 6.41 -4.09 -7.84
CA TYR A 90 5.56 -3.62 -6.76
C TYR A 90 4.91 -4.78 -6.00
N ARG A 91 4.40 -5.80 -6.72
CA ARG A 91 3.86 -7.02 -6.12
C ARG A 91 4.92 -7.72 -5.26
N ASP A 92 6.12 -7.87 -5.79
CA ASP A 92 7.24 -8.49 -5.08
C ASP A 92 7.62 -7.74 -3.80
N SER A 93 7.64 -6.40 -3.84
CA SER A 93 7.91 -5.61 -2.64
C SER A 93 6.85 -5.83 -1.54
N ILE A 94 5.57 -5.91 -1.91
CA ILE A 94 4.49 -6.15 -0.95
C ILE A 94 4.60 -7.55 -0.34
N LEU A 95 4.92 -8.56 -1.16
CA LEU A 95 5.11 -9.93 -0.70
C LEU A 95 6.31 -10.03 0.24
N ALA A 96 7.42 -9.37 -0.09
CA ALA A 96 8.61 -9.30 0.76
C ALA A 96 8.29 -8.64 2.11
N ASP A 97 7.56 -7.52 2.11
CA ASP A 97 7.16 -6.84 3.34
C ASP A 97 6.20 -7.65 4.20
N ARG A 98 5.29 -8.41 3.58
CA ARG A 98 4.40 -9.34 4.30
C ARG A 98 5.20 -10.48 4.95
N ALA A 99 6.16 -11.06 4.23
CA ALA A 99 7.03 -12.10 4.77
C ALA A 99 7.88 -11.57 5.95
N LYS A 100 8.43 -10.35 5.81
CA LYS A 100 9.17 -9.67 6.87
C LYS A 100 8.30 -9.40 8.09
N ARG A 101 7.06 -8.92 7.91
CA ARG A 101 6.11 -8.71 9.01
C ARG A 101 5.72 -10.01 9.70
N ALA A 102 5.47 -11.08 8.95
CA ALA A 102 5.13 -12.38 9.51
C ALA A 102 6.28 -12.95 10.36
N SER A 103 7.51 -12.92 9.84
CA SER A 103 8.68 -13.41 10.57
C SER A 103 8.98 -12.59 11.83
N ASN A 104 8.88 -11.26 11.74
CA ASN A 104 9.05 -10.37 12.89
C ASN A 104 7.94 -10.55 13.93
N GLY A 105 6.69 -10.74 13.50
CA GLY A 105 5.55 -11.04 14.36
C GLY A 105 5.74 -12.35 15.13
N LYS A 106 6.20 -13.41 14.44
CA LYS A 106 6.55 -14.70 15.07
C LYS A 106 7.62 -14.52 16.16
N LYS A 107 8.74 -13.85 15.82
CA LYS A 107 9.82 -13.57 16.79
C LYS A 107 9.34 -12.74 17.99
N GLY A 108 8.49 -11.74 17.76
CA GLY A 108 7.91 -10.93 18.82
C GLY A 108 6.99 -11.74 19.75
N GLY A 109 6.16 -12.60 19.15
CA GLY A 109 5.30 -13.54 19.87
C GLY A 109 6.11 -14.52 20.72
N GLU A 110 7.14 -15.14 20.15
CA GLU A 110 8.04 -16.06 20.86
C GLU A 110 8.72 -15.38 22.07
N LYS A 111 9.25 -14.17 21.89
CA LYS A 111 9.83 -13.38 23.00
C LYS A 111 8.82 -13.08 24.11
N THR A 112 7.59 -12.77 23.74
CA THR A 112 6.51 -12.50 24.71
C THR A 112 6.16 -13.77 25.49
N GLN A 113 6.01 -14.90 24.79
CA GLN A 113 5.74 -16.19 25.42
C GLN A 113 6.88 -16.65 26.32
N GLN A 114 8.13 -16.44 25.91
CA GLN A 114 9.29 -16.74 26.74
C GLN A 114 9.27 -15.95 28.05
N LYS A 115 9.06 -14.63 27.99
CA LYS A 115 8.95 -13.79 29.19
C LYS A 115 7.80 -14.20 30.10
N ILE A 116 6.66 -14.60 29.53
CA ILE A 116 5.51 -15.10 30.30
C ILE A 116 5.90 -16.40 31.02
N ARG A 117 6.55 -17.34 30.32
CA ARG A 117 7.01 -18.61 30.90
C ARG A 117 8.04 -18.39 32.02
N GLU A 118 9.01 -17.51 31.80
CA GLU A 118 10.01 -17.13 32.81
C GLU A 118 9.33 -16.54 34.07
N LYS A 119 8.34 -15.67 33.89
CA LYS A 119 7.58 -15.08 35.01
C LYS A 119 6.77 -16.13 35.77
N LEU A 120 6.13 -17.08 35.08
CA LEU A 120 5.38 -18.18 35.70
C LEU A 120 6.31 -19.10 36.50
N ASN A 121 7.46 -19.49 35.93
CA ASN A 121 8.45 -20.33 36.62
C ASN A 121 9.00 -19.65 37.89
N ASN A 122 9.23 -18.33 37.84
CA ASN A 122 9.71 -17.58 39.00
C ASN A 122 8.65 -17.50 40.13
N LEU A 123 7.36 -17.42 39.78
CA LEU A 123 6.25 -17.44 40.76
C LEU A 123 6.10 -18.79 41.47
N ASP A 124 6.33 -19.90 40.77
CA ASP A 124 6.29 -21.24 41.36
C ASP A 124 7.49 -21.49 42.29
N SER A 125 8.65 -20.87 42.03
CA SER A 125 9.86 -20.99 42.87
C SER A 125 9.80 -20.22 44.20
N SER A 126 8.90 -19.24 44.32
CA SER A 126 8.74 -18.41 45.53
C SER A 126 7.56 -18.82 46.43
N SER A 127 6.86 -19.91 46.11
CA SER A 127 5.56 -20.23 46.71
C SER A 127 5.45 -21.68 47.18
N ALA A 128 6.45 -22.17 47.91
CA ALA A 128 6.26 -23.31 48.82
C ALA A 128 5.67 -22.83 50.16
N SER A 129 4.55 -22.11 50.13
CA SER A 129 3.66 -21.94 51.28
C SER A 129 2.29 -21.42 50.86
N SER A 130 1.33 -22.34 50.83
CA SER A 130 -0.12 -22.16 51.04
C SER A 130 -0.91 -21.19 50.15
N ALA A 131 -1.92 -21.79 49.50
CA ALA A 131 -3.32 -21.35 49.41
C ALA A 131 -3.83 -20.73 48.08
N ALA A 132 -4.93 -21.37 47.64
CA ALA A 132 -6.12 -20.83 47.00
C ALA A 132 -6.05 -20.36 45.53
N LYS A 133 -6.92 -21.00 44.73
CA LYS A 133 -7.39 -20.58 43.41
C LYS A 133 -7.73 -19.08 43.37
N ALA A 134 -7.26 -18.38 42.35
CA ALA A 134 -7.97 -17.21 41.80
C ALA A 134 -8.23 -17.47 40.31
N PRO A 135 -9.46 -17.28 39.82
CA PRO A 135 -9.75 -17.37 38.39
C PRO A 135 -9.02 -16.24 37.66
N ARG A 136 -8.61 -16.54 36.43
CA ARG A 136 -7.98 -15.62 35.50
C ARG A 136 -8.90 -14.43 35.23
N ILE A 137 -8.66 -13.30 35.90
CA ILE A 137 -9.29 -12.03 35.55
C ILE A 137 -8.64 -11.58 34.24
N GLU A 138 -9.34 -11.79 33.13
CA GLU A 138 -9.04 -11.12 31.87
C GLU A 138 -9.13 -9.61 32.13
N LYS A 139 -7.97 -8.94 32.09
CA LYS A 139 -7.96 -7.48 32.04
C LYS A 139 -8.50 -7.10 30.67
N ASN A 140 -9.78 -6.81 30.62
CA ASN A 140 -10.37 -5.99 29.55
C ASN A 140 -9.41 -4.83 29.28
N GLY A 141 -9.04 -4.67 28.02
CA GLY A 141 -8.21 -3.57 27.54
C GLY A 141 -8.92 -2.25 27.82
N ILE A 142 -8.71 -1.71 29.02
CA ILE A 142 -8.91 -0.29 29.26
C ILE A 142 -7.63 0.33 28.71
N GLU A 143 -7.67 0.68 27.42
CA GLU A 143 -6.69 1.59 26.84
C GLU A 143 -6.68 2.83 27.73
N LEU A 144 -5.56 3.08 28.40
CA LEU A 144 -5.32 4.35 29.05
C LEU A 144 -5.35 5.40 27.94
N LYS A 145 -6.46 6.12 27.88
CA LYS A 145 -6.62 7.31 27.05
C LYS A 145 -5.39 8.19 27.31
N ARG A 146 -4.44 8.17 26.37
CA ARG A 146 -3.36 9.14 26.36
C ARG A 146 -4.06 10.49 26.23
N GLN A 147 -4.03 11.30 27.28
CA GLN A 147 -4.42 12.70 27.13
C GLN A 147 -3.47 13.28 26.08
N GLU A 148 -4.01 13.57 24.91
CA GLU A 148 -3.33 14.44 23.96
C GLU A 148 -3.14 15.76 24.69
N GLN A 149 -1.88 16.10 24.98
CA GLN A 149 -1.54 17.47 25.29
C GLN A 149 -1.75 18.23 23.99
N SER A 150 -2.89 18.91 23.87
CA SER A 150 -3.02 20.00 22.92
C SER A 150 -1.94 21.00 23.32
N VAL A 151 -0.91 21.12 22.49
CA VAL A 151 -0.02 22.26 22.58
C VAL A 151 -0.84 23.43 22.06
N ASP A 152 -1.54 24.10 22.97
CA ASP A 152 -2.01 25.47 22.78
C ASP A 152 -0.75 26.35 22.83
N SER A 153 0.06 26.24 21.79
CA SER A 153 1.00 27.30 21.45
C SER A 153 0.35 28.00 20.28
N ASP A 154 0.10 29.30 20.42
CA ASP A 154 -0.20 30.20 19.32
C ASP A 154 0.78 29.91 18.17
N VAL A 155 0.35 29.08 17.22
CA VAL A 155 1.07 28.87 15.98
C VAL A 155 0.75 30.09 15.16
N THR A 156 1.61 31.10 15.22
CA THR A 156 1.64 32.16 14.22
C THR A 156 1.97 31.50 12.89
N ASP A 157 0.93 31.19 12.12
CA ASP A 157 1.04 30.71 10.75
C ASP A 157 1.15 31.95 9.84
N PRO A 158 2.32 32.20 9.22
CA PRO A 158 2.54 33.37 8.37
C PRO A 158 1.53 33.46 7.22
N PHE A 159 0.98 32.33 6.78
CA PHE A 159 -0.02 32.27 5.72
C PHE A 159 -1.39 32.80 6.18
N VAL A 160 -1.78 32.50 7.41
CA VAL A 160 -3.04 32.95 8.00
C VAL A 160 -3.01 34.45 8.29
N ASP A 161 -1.86 34.97 8.73
CA ASP A 161 -1.67 36.40 8.96
C ASP A 161 -1.69 37.21 7.66
N GLU A 162 -1.11 36.68 6.58
CA GLU A 162 -1.13 37.32 5.25
C GLU A 162 -2.56 37.39 4.67
N MET A 163 -3.34 36.32 4.86
CA MET A 163 -4.74 36.26 4.42
C MET A 163 -5.62 37.28 5.18
N ASN A 164 -5.45 37.37 6.51
CA ASN A 164 -6.17 38.35 7.34
C ASN A 164 -5.78 39.80 7.03
N ALA A 165 -4.53 40.05 6.64
CA ALA A 165 -4.07 41.38 6.21
C ALA A 165 -4.71 41.80 4.88
N TYR A 166 -4.84 40.88 3.93
CA TYR A 166 -5.50 41.14 2.65
C TYR A 166 -6.98 41.52 2.84
N GLU A 167 -7.70 40.83 3.71
CA GLU A 167 -9.12 41.11 3.97
C GLU A 167 -9.36 42.50 4.61
N ARG A 168 -8.43 42.99 5.44
CA ARG A 168 -8.53 44.34 6.04
C ARG A 168 -8.29 45.48 5.06
N THR A 169 -7.61 45.22 3.94
CA THR A 169 -7.35 46.25 2.91
C THR A 169 -8.50 46.45 1.93
N LYS A 170 -9.54 45.62 2.02
CA LYS A 170 -10.71 45.62 1.13
C LYS A 170 -11.99 46.22 1.75
N GLY A 171 -11.90 46.74 2.97
CA GLY A 171 -12.99 47.43 3.68
C GLY A 171 -12.85 48.95 3.60
#